data_AF-A0A1H9W6Z8-F1
#
_entry.id   AF-A0A1H9W6Z8-F1
#
_cell.length_a   1.000
_cell.length_b   1.000
_cell.length_c   1.000
_cell.angle_alpha   90.00
_cell.angle_beta   90.00
_cell.angle_gamma   90.00
#
_symmetry.space_group_name_H-M   'P 1'
#
loop_
_entity.id
_entity.type
_entity.pdbx_description
1 polymer ?
#
loop_
_entity_poly.entity_id
_entity_poly.type
_entity_poly.pdbx_seq_one_letter_code
_entity_poly.pdbx_strand_id
1 'polypeptide(L)'
;MEHEANWFKGAVFYEVLVRAFCDSNGDGTGDLRGLASKLDYLQWLGVDCLWLPPFYGSPLRDGGYDISDFRAVLPEFGTVEDFQHLLDEAHRRGIRVITDLVLNHTSDAHPWFQQSREDPDGPFGDFYVWSDDDSAYSDARIIFVDTETSNWTYDPVRGQFFWHRFFSHQPDLNYDNPAVQDAMLDVLRFWLEIGIDGFRLDAVPYLFEREGTNCENLPETHDFLRKCRKVVDDEYPGRVLLAEANQWPSDVVEYFGDQAVGGDECHMAFHFPLMPRIFMAVRRESRFPISEILAQTPAIPENAQWGIFLRNHDELTLEMVSDEERDYMYSEYAKDPRMKANIGIRRRLAPLLENDRNQHEL
;
A
#
# COMPACT_ATOMS: atom_id res chain seq x y z
N MET A 1 -24.35 3.68 -15.56
CA MET A 1 -24.42 4.18 -14.18
C MET A 1 -23.98 3.11 -13.19
N GLU A 2 -24.69 1.99 -13.00
CA GLU A 2 -24.24 0.93 -12.06
C GLU A 2 -22.94 0.21 -12.49
N HIS A 3 -22.74 0.00 -13.80
CA HIS A 3 -21.51 -0.58 -14.35
C HIS A 3 -20.29 0.37 -14.26
N GLU A 4 -20.52 1.69 -14.17
CA GLU A 4 -19.45 2.66 -13.93
C GLU A 4 -19.06 2.74 -12.46
N ALA A 5 -19.99 2.57 -11.52
CA ALA A 5 -19.69 2.60 -10.08
C ALA A 5 -18.91 1.35 -9.62
N ASN A 6 -19.14 0.20 -10.26
CA ASN A 6 -18.53 -1.09 -9.92
C ASN A 6 -17.48 -1.57 -10.95
N TRP A 7 -16.85 -0.64 -11.69
CA TRP A 7 -15.92 -0.96 -12.78
C TRP A 7 -14.77 -1.87 -12.32
N PHE A 8 -14.28 -1.66 -11.10
CA PHE A 8 -13.15 -2.38 -10.52
C PHE A 8 -13.41 -3.88 -10.33
N LYS A 9 -14.68 -4.31 -10.30
CA LYS A 9 -15.05 -5.72 -10.14
C LYS A 9 -14.74 -6.59 -11.35
N GLY A 10 -14.71 -5.98 -12.53
CA GLY A 10 -14.39 -6.64 -13.80
C GLY A 10 -13.03 -6.26 -14.37
N ALA A 11 -12.27 -5.42 -13.67
CA ALA A 11 -11.03 -4.85 -14.16
C ALA A 11 -9.83 -5.78 -13.94
N VAL A 12 -8.93 -5.82 -14.93
CA VAL A 12 -7.57 -6.34 -14.76
C VAL A 12 -6.63 -5.18 -14.44
N PHE A 13 -6.05 -5.22 -13.24
CA PHE A 13 -5.06 -4.25 -12.78
C PHE A 13 -3.64 -4.62 -13.24
N TYR A 14 -2.84 -3.62 -13.56
CA TYR A 14 -1.43 -3.77 -13.91
C TYR A 14 -0.58 -2.83 -13.06
N GLU A 15 0.14 -3.42 -12.11
CA GLU A 15 1.12 -2.71 -11.29
C GLU A 15 2.35 -2.34 -12.14
N VAL A 16 2.66 -1.05 -12.21
CA VAL A 16 3.77 -0.55 -13.03
C VAL A 16 4.48 0.62 -12.37
N LEU A 17 5.77 0.41 -12.06
CA LEU A 17 6.64 1.46 -11.53
C LEU A 17 7.04 2.39 -12.67
N VAL A 18 6.75 3.69 -12.52
CA VAL A 18 7.13 4.75 -13.48
C VAL A 18 8.62 4.67 -13.80
N ARG A 19 9.46 4.61 -12.75
CA ARG A 19 10.91 4.50 -12.82
C ARG A 19 11.43 3.36 -13.69
N ALA A 20 10.70 2.25 -13.78
CA ALA A 20 11.19 1.01 -14.36
C ALA A 20 10.62 0.70 -15.76
N PHE A 21 9.66 1.49 -16.25
CA PHE A 21 8.89 1.10 -17.43
C PHE A 21 9.45 1.63 -18.75
N CYS A 22 9.65 2.94 -18.86
CA CYS A 22 10.21 3.55 -20.06
C CYS A 22 10.80 4.93 -19.76
N ASP A 23 12.06 5.13 -20.14
CA ASP A 23 12.76 6.41 -20.15
C ASP A 23 12.48 7.12 -21.49
N SER A 24 11.95 8.34 -21.46
CA SER A 24 11.64 9.14 -22.65
C SER A 24 12.65 10.25 -22.93
N ASN A 25 13.49 10.62 -21.95
CA ASN A 25 14.39 11.76 -22.01
C ASN A 25 15.89 11.37 -22.09
N GLY A 26 16.21 10.09 -21.85
CA GLY A 26 17.55 9.51 -21.92
C GLY A 26 18.41 9.71 -20.68
N ASP A 27 17.85 10.06 -19.52
CA ASP A 27 18.59 10.25 -18.27
C ASP A 27 18.88 8.95 -17.50
N GLY A 28 18.32 7.81 -17.97
CA GLY A 28 18.50 6.49 -17.37
C GLY A 28 17.42 6.09 -16.38
N THR A 29 16.40 6.93 -16.14
CA THR A 29 15.23 6.62 -15.33
C THR A 29 13.94 6.64 -16.14
N GLY A 30 12.99 5.77 -15.80
CA GLY A 30 11.65 5.85 -16.38
C GLY A 30 10.88 7.07 -15.87
N ASP A 31 10.05 7.65 -16.74
CA ASP A 31 9.31 8.89 -16.47
C ASP A 31 7.85 8.80 -16.95
N LEU A 32 7.00 9.74 -16.52
CA LEU A 32 5.56 9.74 -16.79
C LEU A 32 5.24 9.85 -18.29
N ARG A 33 6.05 10.60 -19.07
CA ARG A 33 5.89 10.71 -20.53
C ARG A 33 6.29 9.41 -21.22
N GLY A 34 7.32 8.75 -20.71
CA GLY A 34 7.74 7.43 -21.13
C GLY A 34 6.64 6.40 -20.91
N LEU A 35 6.02 6.37 -19.73
CA LEU A 35 4.87 5.51 -19.45
C LEU A 35 3.69 5.81 -20.39
N ALA A 36 3.35 7.09 -20.56
CA ALA A 36 2.27 7.51 -21.47
C ALA A 36 2.52 7.03 -22.92
N SER A 37 3.78 7.07 -23.39
CA SER A 37 4.16 6.59 -24.73
C SER A 37 3.96 5.07 -24.94
N LYS A 38 3.79 4.31 -23.86
CA LYS A 38 3.62 2.85 -23.87
C LYS A 38 2.19 2.41 -23.58
N LEU A 39 1.23 3.34 -23.45
CA LEU A 39 -0.17 2.99 -23.23
C LEU A 39 -0.78 2.15 -24.36
N ASP A 40 -0.29 2.28 -25.60
CA ASP A 40 -0.74 1.41 -26.71
C ASP A 40 -0.38 -0.07 -26.47
N TYR A 41 0.78 -0.34 -25.84
CA TYR A 41 1.16 -1.70 -25.43
C TYR A 41 0.26 -2.21 -24.30
N LEU A 42 -0.04 -1.38 -23.30
CA LEU A 42 -0.90 -1.75 -22.17
C LEU A 42 -2.34 -2.00 -22.64
N GLN A 43 -2.85 -1.17 -23.56
CA GLN A 43 -4.15 -1.39 -24.18
C GLN A 43 -4.18 -2.68 -25.00
N TRP A 44 -3.13 -2.96 -25.79
CA TRP A 44 -3.01 -4.23 -26.53
C TRP A 44 -2.97 -5.45 -25.59
N LEU A 45 -2.30 -5.32 -24.44
CA LEU A 45 -2.22 -6.37 -23.43
C LEU A 45 -3.61 -6.66 -22.81
N GLY A 46 -4.51 -5.69 -22.84
CA GLY A 46 -5.89 -5.81 -22.37
C GLY A 46 -6.07 -5.52 -20.88
N VAL A 47 -5.24 -4.63 -20.31
CA VAL A 47 -5.39 -4.20 -18.91
C VAL A 47 -6.38 -3.03 -18.83
N ASP A 48 -7.18 -2.99 -17.77
CA ASP A 48 -8.25 -1.99 -17.59
C ASP A 48 -7.83 -0.87 -16.64
N CYS A 49 -6.88 -1.14 -15.74
CA CYS A 49 -6.40 -0.16 -14.79
C CYS A 49 -4.90 -0.29 -14.53
N LEU A 50 -4.19 0.84 -14.51
CA LEU A 50 -2.81 0.92 -14.04
C LEU A 50 -2.82 1.22 -12.55
N TRP A 51 -2.03 0.46 -11.81
CA TRP A 51 -1.67 0.80 -10.44
C TRP A 51 -0.22 1.28 -10.44
N LEU A 52 -0.04 2.56 -10.10
CA LEU A 52 1.27 3.17 -9.97
C LEU A 52 1.70 3.14 -8.49
N PRO A 53 2.83 2.49 -8.16
CA PRO A 53 3.51 2.74 -6.89
C PRO A 53 3.90 4.22 -6.72
N PRO A 54 4.28 4.65 -5.51
CA PRO A 54 4.51 6.06 -5.20
C PRO A 54 5.41 6.78 -6.22
N PHE A 55 4.92 7.89 -6.75
CA PHE A 55 5.65 8.77 -7.68
C PHE A 55 5.88 10.18 -7.12
N TYR A 56 5.62 10.37 -5.83
CA TYR A 56 5.64 11.65 -5.13
C TYR A 56 7.05 12.21 -4.91
N GLY A 57 7.15 13.45 -4.45
CA GLY A 57 8.40 13.97 -3.89
C GLY A 57 8.87 13.08 -2.73
N SER A 58 10.08 12.53 -2.84
CA SER A 58 10.65 11.58 -1.89
C SER A 58 12.18 11.54 -2.00
N PRO A 59 12.94 11.29 -0.91
CA PRO A 59 14.35 10.98 -0.97
C PRO A 59 14.66 9.53 -1.42
N LEU A 60 13.62 8.71 -1.67
CA LEU A 60 13.69 7.34 -2.18
C LEU A 60 14.48 6.37 -1.28
N ARG A 61 14.42 6.56 0.04
CA ARG A 61 15.09 5.66 0.99
C ARG A 61 14.29 4.37 1.20
N ASP A 62 13.01 4.38 0.87
CA ASP A 62 12.14 3.20 0.82
C ASP A 62 11.35 3.14 -0.51
N GLY A 63 12.06 3.28 -1.63
CA GLY A 63 11.46 3.11 -2.97
C GLY A 63 10.39 4.15 -3.35
N GLY A 64 10.20 5.20 -2.56
CA GLY A 64 9.17 6.22 -2.75
C GLY A 64 8.06 6.22 -1.70
N TYR A 65 8.01 5.22 -0.82
CA TYR A 65 7.05 5.16 0.29
C TYR A 65 7.38 6.15 1.42
N ASP A 66 8.62 6.62 1.49
CA ASP A 66 9.03 7.75 2.31
C ASP A 66 8.72 9.08 1.61
N ILE A 67 7.47 9.53 1.68
CA ILE A 67 6.99 10.74 0.96
C ILE A 67 7.41 12.03 1.69
N SER A 68 8.09 12.94 0.99
CA SER A 68 8.45 14.28 1.50
C SER A 68 7.51 15.40 1.02
N ASP A 69 6.74 15.17 -0.05
CA ASP A 69 5.68 16.09 -0.51
C ASP A 69 4.59 15.32 -1.27
N PHE A 70 3.41 15.19 -0.65
CA PHE A 70 2.25 14.48 -1.23
C PHE A 70 1.65 15.13 -2.47
N ARG A 71 1.94 16.41 -2.75
CA ARG A 71 1.34 17.17 -3.86
C ARG A 71 2.32 17.44 -5.00
N ALA A 72 3.56 17.00 -4.85
CA ALA A 72 4.58 17.07 -5.89
C ALA A 72 4.83 15.69 -6.51
N VAL A 73 5.19 15.69 -7.79
CA VAL A 73 5.78 14.54 -8.47
C VAL A 73 7.29 14.56 -8.24
N LEU A 74 7.92 13.39 -8.08
CA LEU A 74 9.37 13.29 -8.00
C LEU A 74 9.99 13.94 -9.26
N PRO A 75 10.97 14.86 -9.13
CA PRO A 75 11.50 15.58 -10.29
C PRO A 75 12.03 14.68 -11.42
N GLU A 76 12.55 13.50 -11.08
CA GLU A 76 13.01 12.49 -12.04
C GLU A 76 11.87 11.86 -12.87
N PHE A 77 10.63 11.91 -12.40
CA PHE A 77 9.47 11.34 -13.09
C PHE A 77 8.72 12.36 -13.96
N GLY A 78 8.97 13.65 -13.76
CA GLY A 78 8.31 14.75 -14.48
C GLY A 78 7.55 15.69 -13.54
N THR A 79 6.45 16.26 -14.02
CA THR A 79 5.60 17.19 -13.26
C THR A 79 4.17 16.70 -13.07
N VAL A 80 3.37 17.45 -12.29
CA VAL A 80 1.93 17.20 -12.15
C VAL A 80 1.22 17.31 -13.51
N GLU A 81 1.66 18.21 -14.40
CA GLU A 81 1.13 18.32 -15.76
C GLU A 81 1.46 17.10 -16.62
N ASP A 82 2.63 16.47 -16.42
CA ASP A 82 2.96 15.20 -17.09
C ASP A 82 2.08 14.06 -16.58
N PHE A 83 1.73 14.08 -15.29
CA PHE A 83 0.77 13.13 -14.71
C PHE A 83 -0.64 13.34 -15.27
N GLN A 84 -1.11 14.59 -15.37
CA GLN A 84 -2.39 14.91 -16.02
C GLN A 84 -2.40 14.40 -17.47
N HIS A 85 -1.31 14.59 -18.20
CA HIS A 85 -1.19 14.06 -19.56
C HIS A 85 -1.30 12.53 -19.60
N LEU A 86 -0.65 11.82 -18.67
CA LEU A 86 -0.77 10.36 -18.56
C LEU A 86 -2.22 9.95 -18.32
N LEU A 87 -2.93 10.61 -17.39
CA LEU A 87 -4.35 10.37 -17.12
C LEU A 87 -5.21 10.54 -18.37
N ASP A 88 -5.08 11.69 -19.05
CA ASP A 88 -5.87 12.00 -20.24
C ASP A 88 -5.63 10.98 -21.37
N GLU A 89 -4.38 10.54 -21.55
CA GLU A 89 -4.01 9.53 -22.53
C GLU A 89 -4.53 8.13 -22.17
N ALA A 90 -4.50 7.76 -20.89
CA ALA A 90 -5.00 6.49 -20.38
C ALA A 90 -6.53 6.43 -20.51
N HIS A 91 -7.23 7.46 -20.06
CA HIS A 91 -8.70 7.56 -20.12
C HIS A 91 -9.21 7.51 -21.56
N ARG A 92 -8.52 8.13 -22.53
CA ARG A 92 -8.89 8.03 -23.95
C ARG A 92 -8.85 6.60 -24.48
N ARG A 93 -8.03 5.74 -23.88
CA ARG A 93 -7.89 4.32 -24.21
C ARG A 93 -8.81 3.43 -23.39
N GLY A 94 -9.62 4.02 -22.50
CA GLY A 94 -10.48 3.29 -21.56
C GLY A 94 -9.72 2.69 -20.38
N ILE A 95 -8.48 3.11 -20.15
CA ILE A 95 -7.62 2.63 -19.06
C ILE A 95 -7.74 3.61 -17.89
N ARG A 96 -8.05 3.10 -16.70
CA ARG A 96 -8.06 3.87 -15.45
C ARG A 96 -6.69 3.88 -14.79
N VAL A 97 -6.46 4.81 -13.88
CA VAL A 97 -5.20 4.92 -13.14
C VAL A 97 -5.51 5.11 -11.66
N ILE A 98 -4.96 4.23 -10.83
CA ILE A 98 -4.88 4.40 -9.38
C ILE A 98 -3.41 4.54 -8.97
N THR A 99 -3.18 5.11 -7.79
CA THR A 99 -1.84 5.22 -7.20
C THR A 99 -1.85 4.78 -5.75
N ASP A 100 -0.69 4.47 -5.21
CA ASP A 100 -0.49 4.35 -3.77
C ASP A 100 -0.67 5.67 -3.04
N LEU A 101 -1.48 5.68 -1.98
CA LEU A 101 -1.55 6.76 -1.01
C LEU A 101 -1.06 6.21 0.34
N VAL A 102 0.16 6.63 0.72
CA VAL A 102 0.75 6.28 2.02
C VAL A 102 0.09 7.12 3.10
N LEU A 103 -0.78 6.47 3.88
CA LEU A 103 -1.53 7.14 4.93
C LEU A 103 -0.76 7.19 6.26
N ASN A 104 -0.04 6.12 6.58
CA ASN A 104 0.49 5.92 7.93
C ASN A 104 1.59 6.92 8.33
N HIS A 105 2.49 7.23 7.41
CA HIS A 105 3.73 7.93 7.72
C HIS A 105 4.15 8.87 6.59
N THR A 106 5.12 9.72 6.87
CA THR A 106 5.82 10.54 5.85
C THR A 106 7.32 10.30 5.95
N SER A 107 8.11 10.88 5.05
CA SER A 107 9.56 10.95 5.21
C SER A 107 9.96 11.86 6.38
N ASP A 108 11.06 11.54 7.06
CA ASP A 108 11.73 12.48 7.97
C ASP A 108 12.12 13.81 7.29
N ALA A 109 12.21 13.86 5.97
CA ALA A 109 12.42 15.08 5.19
C ALA A 109 11.14 15.90 4.94
N HIS A 110 9.95 15.40 5.29
CA HIS A 110 8.69 16.10 5.08
C HIS A 110 8.65 17.41 5.88
N PRO A 111 8.20 18.54 5.30
CA PRO A 111 8.12 19.83 6.00
C PRO A 111 7.32 19.80 7.31
N TRP A 112 6.33 18.90 7.41
CA TRP A 112 5.60 18.69 8.66
C TRP A 112 6.51 18.11 9.75
N PHE A 113 7.34 17.11 9.46
CA PHE A 113 8.23 16.51 10.46
C PHE A 113 9.33 17.49 10.88
N GLN A 114 9.90 18.19 9.91
CA GLN A 114 10.91 19.23 10.17
C GLN A 114 10.36 20.32 11.09
N GLN A 115 9.13 20.79 10.86
CA GLN A 115 8.49 21.77 11.76
C GLN A 115 8.12 21.15 13.12
N SER A 116 7.62 19.91 13.13
CA SER A 116 7.26 19.19 14.36
C SER A 116 8.46 19.03 15.30
N ARG A 117 9.63 18.68 14.76
CA ARG A 117 10.84 18.47 15.57
C ARG A 117 11.50 19.78 16.03
N GLU A 118 11.34 20.87 15.28
CA GLU A 118 11.95 22.17 15.58
C GLU A 118 11.08 23.05 16.49
N ASP A 119 9.76 22.98 16.36
CA ASP A 119 8.79 23.80 17.12
C ASP A 119 7.66 22.93 17.70
N PRO A 120 7.89 22.28 18.86
CA PRO A 120 6.90 21.40 19.50
C PRO A 120 5.59 22.09 19.90
N ASP A 121 5.59 23.40 20.12
CA ASP A 121 4.39 24.18 20.46
C ASP A 121 3.71 24.77 19.19
N GLY A 122 4.31 24.55 18.02
CA GLY A 122 3.83 25.04 16.73
C GLY A 122 2.67 24.23 16.17
N PRO A 123 2.12 24.64 15.00
CA PRO A 123 0.96 23.97 14.40
C PRO A 123 1.22 22.51 13.99
N PHE A 124 2.49 22.12 13.80
CA PHE A 124 2.89 20.76 13.45
C PHE A 124 3.47 19.98 14.65
N GLY A 125 3.48 20.56 15.86
CA GLY A 125 4.04 19.95 17.06
C GLY A 125 3.50 18.55 17.31
N ASP A 126 2.19 18.36 17.15
CA ASP A 126 1.48 17.09 17.36
C ASP A 126 1.08 16.39 16.06
N PHE A 127 1.76 16.66 14.94
CA PHE A 127 1.51 15.94 13.67
C PHE A 127 2.10 14.51 13.66
N TYR A 128 3.00 14.22 14.60
CA TYR A 128 3.65 12.92 14.76
C TYR A 128 3.51 12.44 16.19
N VAL A 129 3.74 11.16 16.41
CA VAL A 129 3.62 10.53 17.73
C VAL A 129 4.96 10.65 18.45
N TRP A 130 4.99 11.46 19.51
CA TRP A 130 6.19 11.75 20.31
C TRP A 130 6.07 11.18 21.74
N SER A 131 7.21 10.79 22.32
CA SER A 131 7.30 10.31 23.71
C SER A 131 8.65 10.70 24.34
N ASP A 132 8.66 10.86 25.67
CA ASP A 132 9.90 11.12 26.43
C ASP A 132 10.77 9.87 26.61
N ASP A 133 10.19 8.68 26.45
CA ASP A 133 10.86 7.38 26.48
C ASP A 133 10.33 6.42 25.40
N ASP A 134 10.96 5.26 25.26
CA ASP A 134 10.65 4.23 24.24
C ASP A 134 9.79 3.07 24.79
N SER A 135 9.10 3.27 25.93
CA SER A 135 8.39 2.19 26.63
C SER A 135 6.94 1.97 26.20
N ALA A 136 6.34 2.97 25.55
CA ALA A 136 4.97 2.92 25.06
C ALA A 136 4.79 1.90 23.92
N TYR A 137 3.59 1.30 23.84
CA TYR A 137 3.18 0.37 22.79
C TYR A 137 4.06 -0.90 22.66
N SER A 138 4.60 -1.39 23.77
CA SER A 138 5.54 -2.54 23.79
C SER A 138 5.01 -3.87 23.22
N ASP A 139 3.70 -4.02 23.05
CA ASP A 139 3.07 -5.19 22.45
C ASP A 139 3.02 -5.14 20.90
N ALA A 140 3.34 -3.99 20.29
CA ALA A 140 3.42 -3.86 18.84
C ALA A 140 4.70 -4.51 18.31
N ARG A 141 4.56 -5.36 17.29
CA ARG A 141 5.71 -6.00 16.64
C ARG A 141 6.51 -5.00 15.80
N ILE A 142 7.79 -5.29 15.58
CA ILE A 142 8.63 -4.62 14.59
C ILE A 142 8.40 -5.30 13.23
N ILE A 143 8.10 -4.53 12.19
CA ILE A 143 7.85 -5.08 10.83
C ILE A 143 9.19 -5.38 10.14
N PHE A 144 10.09 -4.40 10.08
CA PHE A 144 11.41 -4.53 9.44
C PHE A 144 12.47 -5.01 10.42
N VAL A 145 12.28 -6.21 10.95
CA VAL A 145 13.13 -6.85 11.98
C VAL A 145 14.61 -7.01 11.61
N ASP A 146 14.93 -7.02 10.31
CA ASP A 146 16.31 -7.13 9.82
C ASP A 146 17.07 -5.79 9.92
N THR A 147 16.36 -4.67 10.08
CA THR A 147 16.93 -3.31 10.04
C THR A 147 16.65 -2.52 11.31
N GLU A 148 15.41 -2.52 11.79
CA GLU A 148 14.99 -1.73 12.94
C GLU A 148 15.03 -2.56 14.23
N THR A 149 15.51 -1.95 15.31
CA THR A 149 15.61 -2.61 16.62
C THR A 149 14.50 -2.20 17.59
N SER A 150 13.76 -1.15 17.25
CA SER A 150 12.65 -0.58 18.00
C SER A 150 11.72 0.13 17.03
N ASN A 151 10.45 0.31 17.43
CA ASN A 151 9.51 1.20 16.75
C ASN A 151 9.60 2.66 17.26
N TRP A 152 10.55 2.94 18.16
CA TRP A 152 10.85 4.27 18.68
C TRP A 152 12.29 4.67 18.30
N THR A 153 12.44 5.86 17.72
CA THR A 153 13.75 6.45 17.43
C THR A 153 13.90 7.79 18.13
N TYR A 154 15.05 8.02 18.78
CA TYR A 154 15.36 9.28 19.45
C TYR A 154 15.71 10.39 18.45
N ASP A 155 14.99 11.51 18.52
CA ASP A 155 15.27 12.70 17.74
C ASP A 155 16.20 13.66 18.51
N PRO A 156 17.43 13.92 18.01
CA PRO A 156 18.38 14.77 18.73
C PRO A 156 18.04 16.27 18.71
N VAL A 157 17.12 16.72 17.84
CA VAL A 157 16.71 18.12 17.76
C VAL A 157 15.60 18.37 18.78
N ARG A 158 14.57 17.53 18.78
CA ARG A 158 13.44 17.64 19.71
C ARG A 158 13.76 17.15 21.12
N GLY A 159 14.71 16.22 21.25
CA GLY A 159 15.08 15.61 22.52
C GLY A 159 14.05 14.60 23.04
N GLN A 160 13.28 14.00 22.14
CA GLN A 160 12.22 13.03 22.41
C GLN A 160 12.30 11.88 21.41
N PHE A 161 11.63 10.77 21.70
CA PHE A 161 11.45 9.67 20.75
C PHE A 161 10.23 9.93 19.86
N PHE A 162 10.30 9.52 18.60
CA PHE A 162 9.13 9.45 17.71
C PHE A 162 8.85 8.01 17.29
N TRP A 163 7.58 7.72 17.07
CA TRP A 163 7.10 6.43 16.61
C TRP A 163 7.32 6.24 15.10
N HIS A 164 7.66 5.02 14.71
CA HIS A 164 7.67 4.56 13.33
C HIS A 164 7.39 3.07 13.27
N ARG A 165 6.44 2.64 12.42
CA ARG A 165 6.19 1.19 12.17
C ARG A 165 7.14 0.58 11.15
N PHE A 166 7.65 1.44 10.27
CA PHE A 166 8.56 1.10 9.19
C PHE A 166 9.98 1.58 9.55
N PHE A 167 10.73 2.14 8.61
CA PHE A 167 12.07 2.64 8.92
C PHE A 167 12.05 3.88 9.81
N SER A 168 13.13 4.10 10.55
CA SER A 168 13.36 5.28 11.38
C SER A 168 13.29 6.62 10.62
N HIS A 169 13.36 6.61 9.29
CA HIS A 169 13.16 7.79 8.45
C HIS A 169 11.74 7.92 7.87
N GLN A 170 10.80 7.13 8.39
CA GLN A 170 9.38 7.13 8.08
C GLN A 170 8.57 7.39 9.36
N PRO A 171 8.66 8.60 9.96
CA PRO A 171 7.91 8.93 11.17
C PRO A 171 6.39 8.84 10.93
N ASP A 172 5.70 8.16 11.85
CA ASP A 172 4.27 7.91 11.79
C ASP A 172 3.46 9.17 12.12
N LEU A 173 2.42 9.41 11.33
CA LEU A 173 1.50 10.51 11.52
C LEU A 173 0.58 10.24 12.71
N ASN A 174 0.32 11.27 13.51
CA ASN A 174 -0.54 11.15 14.68
C ASN A 174 -2.02 11.31 14.30
N TYR A 175 -2.71 10.21 14.07
CA TYR A 175 -4.12 10.24 13.69
C TYR A 175 -5.08 10.60 14.84
N ASP A 176 -4.64 10.63 16.11
CA ASP A 176 -5.46 11.20 17.19
C ASP A 176 -5.62 12.71 17.05
N ASN A 177 -4.74 13.37 16.28
CA ASN A 177 -4.84 14.78 15.93
C ASN A 177 -5.80 14.98 14.74
N PRO A 178 -6.96 15.65 14.93
CA PRO A 178 -7.90 15.90 13.82
C PRO A 178 -7.29 16.68 12.66
N ALA A 179 -6.28 17.52 12.90
CA ALA A 179 -5.61 18.27 11.84
C ALA A 179 -4.82 17.36 10.89
N VAL A 180 -4.30 16.23 11.38
CA VAL A 180 -3.66 15.20 10.54
C VAL A 180 -4.70 14.52 9.68
N GLN A 181 -5.85 14.14 10.26
CA GLN A 181 -6.95 13.54 9.51
C GLN A 181 -7.44 14.47 8.38
N ASP A 182 -7.66 15.76 8.69
CA ASP A 182 -8.07 16.75 7.69
C ASP A 182 -7.00 16.94 6.60
N ALA A 183 -5.73 17.02 6.98
CA ALA A 183 -4.63 17.17 6.02
C ALA A 183 -4.54 15.98 5.04
N MET A 184 -4.72 14.76 5.52
CA MET A 184 -4.68 13.55 4.68
C MET A 184 -5.92 13.41 3.79
N LEU A 185 -7.11 13.82 4.27
CA LEU A 185 -8.29 13.92 3.41
C LEU A 185 -8.10 14.98 2.31
N ASP A 186 -7.41 16.08 2.60
CA ASP A 186 -7.10 17.10 1.59
C ASP A 186 -6.06 16.63 0.56
N VAL A 187 -5.12 15.75 0.94
CA VAL A 187 -4.23 15.06 -0.01
C VAL A 187 -5.02 14.16 -0.95
N LEU A 188 -5.97 13.38 -0.40
CA LEU A 188 -6.86 12.53 -1.18
C LEU A 188 -7.68 13.37 -2.18
N ARG A 189 -8.29 14.48 -1.74
CA ARG A 189 -9.03 15.40 -2.62
C ARG A 189 -8.17 15.98 -3.74
N PHE A 190 -6.95 16.43 -3.42
CA PHE A 190 -6.07 17.05 -4.42
C PHE A 190 -5.88 16.16 -5.66
N TRP A 191 -5.59 14.88 -5.47
CA TRP A 191 -5.39 13.95 -6.59
C TRP A 191 -6.70 13.52 -7.26
N LEU A 192 -7.80 13.45 -6.51
CA LEU A 192 -9.14 13.19 -7.07
C LEU A 192 -9.63 14.34 -7.95
N GLU A 193 -9.34 15.60 -7.59
CA GLU A 193 -9.64 16.78 -8.39
C GLU A 193 -8.87 16.81 -9.72
N ILE A 194 -7.62 16.33 -9.72
CA ILE A 194 -6.81 16.13 -10.94
C ILE A 194 -7.43 15.07 -11.85
N GLY A 195 -8.11 14.07 -11.25
CA GLY A 195 -8.92 13.10 -11.97
C GLY A 195 -8.48 11.66 -11.84
N ILE A 196 -7.64 11.32 -10.85
CA ILE A 196 -7.23 9.93 -10.59
C ILE A 196 -8.42 9.02 -10.25
N ASP A 197 -8.43 7.76 -10.69
CA ASP A 197 -9.58 6.86 -10.56
C ASP A 197 -9.72 6.21 -9.18
N GLY A 198 -8.76 6.43 -8.29
CA GLY A 198 -8.75 5.86 -6.95
C GLY A 198 -7.36 5.70 -6.37
N PHE A 199 -7.28 5.02 -5.23
CA PHE A 199 -6.03 4.78 -4.51
C PHE A 199 -5.93 3.36 -3.99
N ARG A 200 -4.70 2.81 -3.99
CA ARG A 200 -4.29 1.82 -3.00
C ARG A 200 -3.96 2.58 -1.72
N LEU A 201 -4.64 2.30 -0.62
CA LEU A 201 -4.33 2.85 0.68
C LEU A 201 -3.29 1.94 1.34
N ASP A 202 -2.08 2.46 1.45
CA ASP A 202 -0.91 1.74 1.96
C ASP A 202 -0.84 1.82 3.49
N ALA A 203 -0.39 0.72 4.12
CA ALA A 203 -0.16 0.62 5.55
C ALA A 203 -1.39 0.91 6.44
N VAL A 204 -2.61 0.69 5.92
CA VAL A 204 -3.84 1.05 6.63
C VAL A 204 -4.05 0.36 7.98
N PRO A 205 -3.52 -0.83 8.29
CA PRO A 205 -3.72 -1.41 9.62
C PRO A 205 -3.09 -0.65 10.77
N TYR A 206 -2.19 0.29 10.49
CA TYR A 206 -1.26 0.82 11.46
C TYR A 206 -1.54 2.27 11.89
N LEU A 207 -2.63 2.89 11.41
CA LEU A 207 -2.85 4.34 11.55
C LEU A 207 -2.98 4.86 13.00
N PHE A 208 -3.43 4.03 13.94
CA PHE A 208 -3.62 4.41 15.34
C PHE A 208 -2.93 3.41 16.26
N GLU A 209 -2.35 3.93 17.35
CA GLU A 209 -1.74 3.14 18.42
C GLU A 209 -2.53 3.24 19.72
N ARG A 210 -2.60 2.13 20.47
CA ARG A 210 -3.21 2.08 21.80
C ARG A 210 -2.41 1.18 22.72
N GLU A 211 -2.24 1.62 23.95
CA GLU A 211 -1.62 0.82 25.01
C GLU A 211 -2.37 -0.48 25.27
N GLY A 212 -1.63 -1.56 25.50
CA GLY A 212 -2.18 -2.91 25.73
C GLY A 212 -2.80 -3.56 24.49
N THR A 213 -2.48 -3.06 23.30
CA THR A 213 -2.85 -3.65 22.01
C THR A 213 -1.60 -3.87 21.15
N ASN A 214 -1.71 -4.67 20.09
CA ASN A 214 -0.65 -4.80 19.10
C ASN A 214 -0.56 -3.60 18.13
N CYS A 215 -1.42 -2.58 18.29
CA CYS A 215 -1.50 -1.40 17.43
C CYS A 215 -1.76 -1.75 15.95
N GLU A 216 -2.60 -2.75 15.69
CA GLU A 216 -3.04 -3.12 14.34
C GLU A 216 -4.56 -3.29 14.31
N ASN A 217 -5.21 -2.89 13.21
CA ASN A 217 -6.66 -3.07 12.98
C ASN A 217 -7.55 -2.44 14.06
N LEU A 218 -7.14 -1.32 14.65
CA LEU A 218 -7.89 -0.70 15.73
C LEU A 218 -9.22 -0.09 15.22
N PRO A 219 -10.29 -0.05 16.01
CA PRO A 219 -11.57 0.52 15.60
C PRO A 219 -11.47 1.96 15.05
N GLU A 220 -10.59 2.78 15.63
CA GLU A 220 -10.36 4.17 15.20
C GLU A 220 -9.73 4.26 13.81
N THR A 221 -8.89 3.28 13.44
CA THR A 221 -8.36 3.13 12.07
C THR A 221 -9.52 2.95 11.10
N HIS A 222 -10.43 2.03 11.41
CA HIS A 222 -11.63 1.80 10.60
C HIS A 222 -12.56 3.02 10.54
N ASP A 223 -12.70 3.77 11.64
CA ASP A 223 -13.44 5.05 11.65
C ASP A 223 -12.86 6.07 10.68
N PHE A 224 -11.53 6.18 10.58
CA PHE A 224 -10.89 7.07 9.61
C PHE A 224 -11.10 6.57 8.17
N LEU A 225 -11.00 5.27 7.91
CA LEU A 225 -11.27 4.71 6.58
C LEU A 225 -12.72 4.94 6.12
N ARG A 226 -13.70 4.89 7.04
CA ARG A 226 -15.08 5.29 6.76
C ARG A 226 -15.19 6.76 6.34
N LYS A 227 -14.37 7.65 6.92
CA LYS A 227 -14.31 9.06 6.48
C LYS A 227 -13.74 9.18 5.08
N CYS A 228 -12.65 8.47 4.77
CA CYS A 228 -12.08 8.43 3.41
C CYS A 228 -13.12 7.95 2.39
N ARG A 229 -13.82 6.85 2.69
CA ARG A 229 -14.87 6.31 1.85
C ARG A 229 -16.01 7.30 1.64
N LYS A 230 -16.46 7.96 2.71
CA LYS A 230 -17.51 8.97 2.63
C LYS A 230 -17.13 10.14 1.71
N VAL A 231 -15.89 10.63 1.79
CA VAL A 231 -15.38 11.69 0.89
C VAL A 231 -15.42 11.21 -0.56
N VAL A 232 -14.95 9.99 -0.83
CA VAL A 232 -14.98 9.42 -2.18
C VAL A 232 -16.42 9.29 -2.69
N ASP A 233 -17.32 8.71 -1.91
CA ASP A 233 -18.70 8.46 -2.34
C ASP A 233 -19.52 9.76 -2.54
N ASP A 234 -19.35 10.75 -1.65
CA ASP A 234 -20.09 12.01 -1.69
C ASP A 234 -19.55 12.99 -2.74
N GLU A 235 -18.23 13.10 -2.88
CA GLU A 235 -17.57 14.14 -3.68
C GLU A 235 -17.08 13.63 -5.04
N TYR A 236 -16.69 12.35 -5.14
CA TYR A 236 -16.07 11.75 -6.33
C TYR A 236 -16.67 10.36 -6.63
N PRO A 237 -17.96 10.26 -7.02
CA PRO A 237 -18.59 8.97 -7.25
C PRO A 237 -17.89 8.18 -8.38
N GLY A 238 -17.76 6.87 -8.19
CA GLY A 238 -17.16 5.93 -9.15
C GLY A 238 -15.64 5.75 -9.04
N ARG A 239 -15.02 6.34 -8.01
CA ARG A 239 -13.59 6.10 -7.69
C ARG A 239 -13.45 4.94 -6.71
N VAL A 240 -12.28 4.33 -6.69
CA VAL A 240 -12.02 3.11 -5.90
C VAL A 240 -11.02 3.36 -4.77
N LEU A 241 -11.22 2.68 -3.65
CA LEU A 241 -10.26 2.60 -2.54
C LEU A 241 -9.90 1.13 -2.35
N LEU A 242 -8.61 0.81 -2.44
CA LEU A 242 -8.06 -0.54 -2.33
C LEU A 242 -7.18 -0.61 -1.08
N ALA A 243 -7.60 -1.36 -0.06
CA ALA A 243 -6.82 -1.54 1.16
C ALA A 243 -5.64 -2.48 0.94
N GLU A 244 -4.45 -2.04 1.36
CA GLU A 244 -3.37 -2.94 1.68
C GLU A 244 -3.41 -3.32 3.15
N ALA A 245 -4.05 -4.47 3.43
CA ALA A 245 -4.08 -5.06 4.76
C ALA A 245 -3.54 -6.51 4.66
N ASN A 246 -2.24 -6.67 4.90
CA ASN A 246 -1.62 -7.99 5.01
C ASN A 246 -1.93 -8.61 6.38
N GLN A 247 -3.17 -9.09 6.55
CA GLN A 247 -3.71 -9.66 7.80
C GLN A 247 -4.39 -11.00 7.53
N TRP A 248 -4.87 -11.69 8.57
CA TRP A 248 -5.67 -12.91 8.40
C TRP A 248 -7.01 -12.61 7.71
N PRO A 249 -7.61 -13.58 6.99
CA PRO A 249 -8.82 -13.31 6.20
C PRO A 249 -9.98 -12.71 7.00
N SER A 250 -10.16 -13.11 8.26
CA SER A 250 -11.20 -12.56 9.14
C SER A 250 -11.04 -11.07 9.35
N ASP A 251 -9.80 -10.62 9.51
CA ASP A 251 -9.47 -9.25 9.89
C ASP A 251 -9.45 -8.36 8.65
N VAL A 252 -8.99 -8.89 7.50
CA VAL A 252 -9.03 -8.15 6.22
C VAL A 252 -10.47 -7.85 5.79
N VAL A 253 -11.44 -8.72 6.10
CA VAL A 253 -12.84 -8.48 5.75
C VAL A 253 -13.40 -7.23 6.44
N GLU A 254 -12.88 -6.85 7.61
CA GLU A 254 -13.32 -5.65 8.32
C GLU A 254 -13.02 -4.37 7.53
N TYR A 255 -11.98 -4.37 6.69
CA TYR A 255 -11.63 -3.22 5.83
C TYR A 255 -12.62 -2.94 4.70
N PHE A 256 -13.60 -3.82 4.47
CA PHE A 256 -14.73 -3.53 3.58
C PHE A 256 -15.86 -2.76 4.29
N GLY A 257 -15.83 -2.68 5.63
CA GLY A 257 -16.84 -2.02 6.45
C GLY A 257 -18.10 -2.85 6.67
N ASP A 258 -19.19 -2.17 7.05
CA ASP A 258 -20.43 -2.82 7.48
C ASP A 258 -21.17 -3.48 6.30
N GLN A 259 -21.30 -4.81 6.38
CA GLN A 259 -22.02 -5.63 5.40
C GLN A 259 -23.50 -5.24 5.29
N ALA A 260 -24.14 -4.75 6.36
CA ALA A 260 -25.56 -4.40 6.37
C ALA A 260 -25.88 -3.18 5.47
N VAL A 261 -24.91 -2.29 5.24
CA VAL A 261 -25.04 -1.14 4.34
C VAL A 261 -24.37 -1.36 2.98
N GLY A 262 -23.88 -2.57 2.72
CA GLY A 262 -23.21 -2.93 1.47
C GLY A 262 -21.73 -2.55 1.43
N GLY A 263 -21.12 -2.16 2.56
CA GLY A 263 -19.72 -1.80 2.73
C GLY A 263 -19.47 -0.30 2.66
N ASP A 264 -18.98 0.28 3.77
CA ASP A 264 -18.75 1.71 3.98
C ASP A 264 -17.28 2.08 4.27
N GLU A 265 -16.34 1.16 4.01
CA GLU A 265 -14.89 1.43 4.05
C GLU A 265 -14.27 1.24 2.66
N CYS A 266 -13.24 0.39 2.50
CA CYS A 266 -12.59 0.20 1.20
C CYS A 266 -13.48 -0.61 0.24
N HIS A 267 -13.42 -0.25 -1.03
CA HIS A 267 -14.12 -0.95 -2.10
C HIS A 267 -13.44 -2.29 -2.40
N MET A 268 -12.12 -2.31 -2.29
CA MET A 268 -11.29 -3.47 -2.51
C MET A 268 -10.33 -3.68 -1.34
N ALA A 269 -9.90 -4.91 -1.15
CA ALA A 269 -8.76 -5.26 -0.31
C ALA A 269 -7.97 -6.37 -1.00
N PHE A 270 -6.66 -6.41 -0.82
CA PHE A 270 -5.87 -7.52 -1.35
C PHE A 270 -6.14 -8.81 -0.57
N HIS A 271 -6.29 -9.92 -1.29
CA HIS A 271 -6.39 -11.24 -0.67
C HIS A 271 -4.99 -11.80 -0.35
N PHE A 272 -4.22 -11.11 0.49
CA PHE A 272 -2.89 -11.53 0.94
C PHE A 272 -2.83 -12.98 1.42
N PRO A 273 -3.80 -13.48 2.22
CA PRO A 273 -3.76 -14.87 2.67
C PRO A 273 -3.75 -15.90 1.54
N LEU A 274 -4.39 -15.62 0.40
CA LEU A 274 -4.45 -16.59 -0.70
C LEU A 274 -3.09 -16.77 -1.38
N MET A 275 -2.33 -15.67 -1.53
CA MET A 275 -1.12 -15.62 -2.35
C MET A 275 -0.06 -16.67 -1.92
N PRO A 276 0.38 -16.76 -0.65
CA PRO A 276 1.35 -17.79 -0.24
C PRO A 276 0.83 -19.22 -0.41
N ARG A 277 -0.48 -19.44 -0.21
CA ARG A 277 -1.10 -20.76 -0.35
C ARG A 277 -1.13 -21.25 -1.81
N ILE A 278 -1.18 -20.35 -2.80
CA ILE A 278 -1.03 -20.73 -4.21
C ILE A 278 0.34 -21.38 -4.45
N PHE A 279 1.41 -20.72 -4.00
CA PHE A 279 2.77 -21.26 -4.11
C PHE A 279 2.94 -22.58 -3.36
N MET A 280 2.45 -22.65 -2.11
CA MET A 280 2.46 -23.89 -1.34
C MET A 280 1.74 -25.03 -2.06
N ALA A 281 0.55 -24.76 -2.62
CA ALA A 281 -0.26 -25.76 -3.30
C ALA A 281 0.43 -26.32 -4.55
N VAL A 282 1.11 -25.47 -5.32
CA VAL A 282 1.90 -25.90 -6.49
C VAL A 282 3.03 -26.83 -6.06
N ARG A 283 3.82 -26.49 -5.02
CA ARG A 283 4.94 -27.35 -4.56
C ARG A 283 4.47 -28.63 -3.89
N ARG A 284 3.34 -28.59 -3.18
CA ARG A 284 2.75 -29.76 -2.51
C ARG A 284 1.94 -30.64 -3.45
N GLU A 285 1.74 -30.22 -4.71
CA GLU A 285 0.82 -30.85 -5.67
C GLU A 285 -0.56 -31.12 -5.06
N SER A 286 -1.03 -30.20 -4.21
CA SER A 286 -2.24 -30.38 -3.41
C SER A 286 -3.06 -29.11 -3.41
N ARG A 287 -4.34 -29.22 -3.78
CA ARG A 287 -5.29 -28.10 -3.72
C ARG A 287 -5.62 -27.63 -2.30
N PHE A 288 -5.28 -28.42 -1.28
CA PHE A 288 -5.76 -28.22 0.09
C PHE A 288 -5.44 -26.82 0.65
N PRO A 289 -4.20 -26.27 0.52
CA PRO A 289 -3.90 -24.92 1.03
C PRO A 289 -4.80 -23.84 0.43
N ILE A 290 -5.13 -23.94 -0.86
CA ILE A 290 -6.03 -23.00 -1.55
C ILE A 290 -7.48 -23.22 -1.10
N SER A 291 -7.95 -24.46 -1.12
CA SER A 291 -9.35 -24.77 -0.78
C SER A 291 -9.68 -24.44 0.67
N GLU A 292 -8.74 -24.64 1.58
CA GLU A 292 -8.90 -24.32 3.00
C GLU A 292 -8.99 -22.82 3.23
N ILE A 293 -8.04 -22.02 2.71
CA ILE A 293 -8.05 -20.58 2.94
C ILE A 293 -9.29 -19.92 2.33
N LEU A 294 -9.70 -20.33 1.13
CA LEU A 294 -10.92 -19.82 0.49
C LEU A 294 -12.21 -20.20 1.25
N ALA A 295 -12.23 -21.37 1.89
CA ALA A 295 -13.37 -21.77 2.71
C ALA A 295 -13.42 -21.05 4.06
N GLN A 296 -12.28 -20.55 4.54
CA GLN A 296 -12.16 -19.77 5.78
C GLN A 296 -12.34 -18.27 5.54
N THR A 297 -12.15 -17.76 4.32
CA THR A 297 -12.41 -16.36 3.98
C THR A 297 -13.91 -16.04 4.13
N PRO A 298 -14.30 -15.12 5.04
CA PRO A 298 -15.70 -14.75 5.22
C PRO A 298 -16.31 -14.10 3.97
N ALA A 299 -17.64 -14.03 3.94
CA ALA A 299 -18.35 -13.28 2.91
C ALA A 299 -18.07 -11.77 3.06
N ILE A 300 -17.92 -11.09 1.93
CA ILE A 300 -17.69 -9.63 1.88
C ILE A 300 -19.00 -8.89 1.53
N PRO A 301 -19.06 -7.57 1.75
CA PRO A 301 -20.20 -6.76 1.33
C PRO A 301 -20.46 -6.83 -0.19
N GLU A 302 -21.73 -6.66 -0.60
CA GLU A 302 -22.14 -6.81 -2.00
C GLU A 302 -21.42 -5.84 -2.94
N ASN A 303 -21.04 -4.65 -2.48
CA ASN A 303 -20.33 -3.66 -3.31
C ASN A 303 -18.80 -3.81 -3.27
N ALA A 304 -18.26 -4.74 -2.47
CA ALA A 304 -16.83 -4.96 -2.32
C ALA A 304 -16.26 -5.96 -3.35
N GLN A 305 -14.93 -6.01 -3.47
CA GLN A 305 -14.21 -7.00 -4.28
C GLN A 305 -12.81 -7.32 -3.74
N TRP A 306 -12.39 -8.59 -3.85
CA TRP A 306 -11.02 -8.97 -3.56
C TRP A 306 -10.06 -8.60 -4.71
N GLY A 307 -8.92 -7.98 -4.39
CA GLY A 307 -7.76 -7.89 -5.27
C GLY A 307 -6.89 -9.13 -5.14
N ILE A 308 -6.74 -9.91 -6.23
CA ILE A 308 -5.93 -11.13 -6.23
C ILE A 308 -4.65 -10.87 -7.04
N PHE A 309 -3.51 -11.29 -6.51
CA PHE A 309 -2.22 -11.13 -7.16
C PHE A 309 -1.32 -12.33 -6.86
N LEU A 310 -0.32 -12.54 -7.72
CA LEU A 310 0.71 -13.57 -7.50
C LEU A 310 1.96 -12.99 -6.86
N ARG A 311 2.38 -11.80 -7.30
CA ARG A 311 3.54 -11.03 -6.81
C ARG A 311 3.26 -9.54 -7.01
N ASN A 312 3.96 -8.72 -6.23
CA ASN A 312 3.97 -7.26 -6.30
C ASN A 312 5.43 -6.75 -6.25
N HIS A 313 5.63 -5.44 -6.09
CA HIS A 313 6.94 -4.82 -5.91
C HIS A 313 7.70 -5.27 -4.64
N ASP A 314 6.98 -5.67 -3.59
CA ASP A 314 7.58 -6.18 -2.35
C ASP A 314 8.06 -7.63 -2.45
N GLU A 315 8.62 -8.15 -1.36
CA GLU A 315 8.83 -9.57 -1.18
C GLU A 315 7.53 -10.38 -1.14
N LEU A 316 7.65 -11.70 -1.29
CA LEU A 316 6.58 -12.62 -0.97
C LEU A 316 6.49 -12.67 0.56
N THR A 317 5.61 -11.85 1.13
CA THR A 317 5.40 -11.79 2.57
C THR A 317 4.89 -13.12 3.13
N LEU A 318 5.46 -13.50 4.27
CA LEU A 318 5.15 -14.70 5.06
C LEU A 318 4.86 -14.31 6.52
N GLU A 319 4.39 -13.09 6.74
CA GLU A 319 3.98 -12.61 8.07
C GLU A 319 2.72 -13.34 8.53
N MET A 320 1.71 -13.41 7.67
CA MET A 320 0.39 -13.98 7.96
C MET A 320 0.28 -15.45 7.53
N VAL A 321 1.26 -16.25 7.94
CA VAL A 321 1.26 -17.72 7.82
C VAL A 321 1.75 -18.33 9.13
N SER A 322 1.45 -19.60 9.39
CA SER A 322 1.99 -20.28 10.57
C SER A 322 3.50 -20.51 10.46
N ASP A 323 4.19 -20.71 11.58
CA ASP A 323 5.64 -20.93 11.61
C ASP A 323 6.08 -22.12 10.73
N GLU A 324 5.31 -23.22 10.74
CA GLU A 324 5.59 -24.39 9.92
C GLU A 324 5.45 -24.09 8.42
N GLU A 325 4.42 -23.32 8.04
CA GLU A 325 4.22 -22.90 6.65
C GLU A 325 5.34 -21.96 6.19
N ARG A 326 5.79 -21.06 7.08
CA ARG A 326 6.89 -20.14 6.81
C ARG A 326 8.18 -20.89 6.55
N ASP A 327 8.53 -21.84 7.43
CA ASP A 327 9.73 -22.68 7.27
C ASP A 327 9.68 -23.51 5.99
N TYR A 328 8.50 -24.08 5.67
CA TYR A 328 8.27 -24.79 4.42
C TYR A 328 8.47 -23.89 3.19
N MET A 329 7.91 -22.68 3.20
CA MET A 329 8.07 -21.70 2.11
C MET A 329 9.54 -21.32 1.93
N TYR A 330 10.28 -21.13 3.02
CA TYR A 330 11.71 -20.87 2.95
C TYR A 330 12.52 -22.03 2.36
N SER A 331 12.25 -23.28 2.77
CA SER A 331 13.00 -24.43 2.25
C SER A 331 12.78 -24.65 0.76
N GLU A 332 11.57 -24.39 0.27
CA GLU A 332 11.21 -24.60 -1.13
C GLU A 332 11.66 -23.45 -2.03
N TYR A 333 11.41 -22.20 -1.61
CA TYR A 333 11.52 -21.03 -2.49
C TYR A 333 12.71 -20.10 -2.20
N ALA A 334 13.37 -20.24 -1.04
CA ALA A 334 14.48 -19.40 -0.60
C ALA A 334 15.73 -20.23 -0.21
N LYS A 335 16.17 -21.12 -1.11
CA LYS A 335 17.35 -21.99 -0.93
C LYS A 335 18.65 -21.22 -0.73
N ASP A 336 18.78 -20.04 -1.35
CA ASP A 336 19.87 -19.09 -1.07
C ASP A 336 19.41 -18.14 0.04
N PRO A 337 20.10 -18.07 1.20
CA PRO A 337 19.74 -17.18 2.31
C PRO A 337 19.56 -15.72 1.90
N ARG A 338 20.26 -15.25 0.86
CA ARG A 338 20.11 -13.88 0.34
C ARG A 338 18.73 -13.62 -0.27
N MET A 339 17.93 -14.65 -0.55
CA MET A 339 16.58 -14.49 -1.09
C MET A 339 15.54 -14.20 -0.01
N LYS A 340 15.90 -14.35 1.27
CA LYS A 340 15.09 -13.90 2.39
C LYS A 340 15.29 -12.40 2.60
N ALA A 341 14.22 -11.71 2.99
CA ALA A 341 14.23 -10.32 3.43
C ALA A 341 13.05 -10.15 4.39
N ASN A 342 13.28 -9.52 5.55
CA ASN A 342 12.29 -9.43 6.62
C ASN A 342 11.68 -10.83 6.90
N ILE A 343 10.35 -10.90 6.93
CA ILE A 343 9.58 -12.13 7.03
C ILE A 343 9.02 -12.49 5.64
N GLY A 344 9.89 -12.63 4.63
CA GLY A 344 9.45 -12.96 3.27
C GLY A 344 10.56 -13.35 2.28
N ILE A 345 10.18 -13.48 0.99
CA ILE A 345 11.05 -13.95 -0.11
C ILE A 345 11.10 -12.94 -1.27
N ARG A 346 12.24 -12.28 -1.47
CA ARG A 346 12.44 -11.22 -2.48
C ARG A 346 12.76 -11.77 -3.88
N ARG A 347 11.77 -12.40 -4.53
CA ARG A 347 11.91 -12.98 -5.89
C ARG A 347 10.71 -12.66 -6.77
N ARG A 348 10.95 -12.49 -8.09
CA ARG A 348 9.88 -12.42 -9.11
C ARG A 348 9.25 -13.79 -9.37
N LEU A 349 8.07 -13.79 -9.99
CA LEU A 349 7.30 -15.00 -10.29
C LEU A 349 8.10 -16.06 -11.08
N ALA A 350 8.76 -15.67 -12.18
CA ALA A 350 9.49 -16.62 -13.01
C ALA A 350 10.65 -17.33 -12.28
N PRO A 351 11.53 -16.61 -11.56
CA PRO A 351 12.48 -17.27 -10.67
C PRO A 351 11.84 -18.22 -9.64
N LEU A 352 10.72 -17.83 -9.01
CA LEU A 352 10.04 -18.67 -8.01
C LEU A 352 9.58 -20.01 -8.60
N LEU A 353 9.13 -20.01 -9.85
CA LEU A 353 8.68 -21.20 -10.59
C LEU A 353 9.80 -21.88 -11.39
N GLU A 354 11.07 -21.57 -11.09
CA GLU A 354 12.24 -22.14 -11.78
C GLU A 354 12.20 -21.92 -13.32
N ASN A 355 11.51 -20.85 -13.75
CA ASN A 355 11.27 -20.50 -15.15
C ASN A 355 10.53 -21.59 -15.95
N ASP A 356 9.73 -22.43 -15.27
CA ASP A 356 8.89 -23.46 -15.89
C ASP A 356 7.66 -22.82 -16.53
N ARG A 357 7.65 -22.82 -17.87
CA ARG A 357 6.56 -22.28 -18.70
C ARG A 357 5.20 -22.92 -18.38
N ASN A 358 5.17 -24.22 -18.06
CA ASN A 358 3.89 -24.88 -17.79
C ASN A 358 3.28 -24.35 -16.50
N GLN A 359 4.09 -24.11 -15.47
CA GLN A 359 3.61 -23.51 -14.21
C GLN A 359 3.18 -22.05 -14.37
N HIS A 360 3.71 -21.34 -15.36
CA HIS A 360 3.29 -19.97 -15.67
C HIS A 360 1.91 -19.86 -16.33
N GLU A 361 1.47 -20.89 -17.06
CA GLU A 361 0.25 -20.87 -17.86
C GLU A 361 -0.92 -21.62 -17.20
N LEU A 362 -0.76 -22.09 -15.95
CA LEU A 362 -1.75 -22.85 -15.19
C LEU A 362 -2.86 -22.00 -14.57
#